data_AF-A0A9X5UFW4-F1
#
_entry.id   AF-A0A9X5UFW4-F1
#
_cell.length_a   1.000
_cell.length_b   1.000
_cell.length_c   1.000
_cell.angle_alpha   90.00
_cell.angle_beta   90.00
_cell.angle_gamma   90.00
#
_symmetry.space_group_name_H-M   'P 1'
#
loop_
_entity.id
_entity.type
_entity.pdbx_description
1 polymer ?
#
loop_
_entity_poly.entity_id
_entity_poly.type
_entity_poly.pdbx_seq_one_letter_code
_entity_poly.pdbx_strand_id
1 'polypeptide(L)'
;MCLAVPGRVVRTFERHGTPMAEVDFGGVSKDVCLAYLPEVAADDYVIVHVGFAIQRLDERRALETLAEFRRFGLLDEELIDPFTAEAGEEAVTP
;
A
#
# COMPACT_ATOMS: atom_id res chain seq x y z
N MET A 1 5.71 -6.03 17.55
CA MET A 1 4.61 -5.13 17.12
C MET A 1 4.53 -5.21 15.62
N CYS A 2 3.39 -5.65 15.07
CA CYS A 2 3.17 -5.78 13.64
C CYS A 2 2.39 -4.55 13.17
N LEU A 3 2.97 -3.76 12.28
CA LEU A 3 2.34 -2.59 11.69
C LEU A 3 1.92 -2.98 10.27
N ALA A 4 0.62 -3.09 10.02
CA ALA A 4 0.07 -3.29 8.68
C ALA A 4 -0.02 -1.91 8.00
N VAL A 5 1.15 -1.38 7.62
CA VAL A 5 1.27 -0.09 6.96
C VAL A 5 1.80 -0.28 5.55
N PRO A 6 1.37 0.55 4.59
CA PRO A 6 1.96 0.59 3.27
C PRO A 6 3.38 1.15 3.36
N GLY A 7 4.31 0.51 2.66
CA GLY A 7 5.69 0.97 2.52
C GLY A 7 6.13 0.96 1.06
N ARG A 8 7.03 1.88 0.70
CA ARG A 8 7.57 1.97 -0.66
C ARG A 8 8.85 1.14 -0.76
N VAL A 9 8.93 0.30 -1.78
CA VAL A 9 10.11 -0.52 -2.05
C VAL A 9 11.22 0.38 -2.57
N VAL A 10 12.33 0.44 -1.84
CA VAL A 10 13.53 1.20 -2.23
C VAL A 10 14.37 0.40 -3.20
N ARG A 11 14.52 -0.90 -2.93
CA ARG A 11 15.26 -1.85 -3.77
C ARG A 11 14.85 -3.28 -3.48
N THR A 12 15.06 -4.15 -4.45
CA THR A 12 14.92 -5.61 -4.30
C THR A 12 16.28 -6.29 -4.38
N PHE A 13 16.45 -7.38 -3.66
CA PHE A 13 17.69 -8.16 -3.60
C PHE A 13 17.40 -9.62 -3.22
N GLU A 14 18.36 -10.51 -3.43
CA GLU A 14 18.27 -11.88 -2.93
C GLU A 14 19.15 -12.08 -1.69
N ARG A 15 18.62 -12.84 -0.72
CA ARG A 15 19.36 -13.27 0.47
C ARG A 15 19.20 -14.77 0.64
N HIS A 16 20.30 -15.52 0.47
CA HIS A 16 20.31 -16.98 0.56
C HIS A 16 19.27 -17.67 -0.36
N GLY A 17 19.05 -17.14 -1.57
CA GLY A 17 18.05 -17.67 -2.51
C GLY A 17 16.60 -17.27 -2.19
N THR A 18 16.39 -16.41 -1.18
CA THR A 18 15.08 -15.84 -0.87
C THR A 18 14.98 -14.43 -1.45
N PRO A 19 13.93 -14.09 -2.21
CA PRO A 19 13.72 -12.73 -2.69
C PRO A 19 13.31 -11.83 -1.51
N MET A 20 14.01 -10.71 -1.39
CA MET A 20 13.87 -9.72 -0.32
C MET A 20 13.78 -8.31 -0.91
N ALA A 21 13.25 -7.38 -0.14
CA ALA A 21 13.21 -5.96 -0.46
C ALA A 21 13.56 -5.11 0.74
N GLU A 22 14.22 -3.98 0.50
CA GLU A 22 14.28 -2.90 1.46
C GLU A 22 13.09 -1.98 1.23
N VAL A 23 12.26 -1.80 2.25
CA VAL A 23 11.02 -1.04 2.19
C VAL A 23 11.11 0.13 3.17
N ASP A 24 10.83 1.34 2.67
CA ASP A 24 10.73 2.56 3.46
C ASP A 24 9.29 2.81 3.91
N PHE A 25 9.14 3.04 5.20
CA PHE A 25 7.87 3.35 5.86
C PHE A 25 7.86 4.81 6.35
N GLY A 26 8.20 5.77 5.49
CA GLY A 26 8.21 7.19 5.83
C GLY A 26 9.40 7.59 6.71
N GLY A 27 10.59 7.09 6.38
CA GLY A 27 11.84 7.38 7.10
C GLY A 27 12.37 6.23 7.95
N VAL A 28 11.71 5.07 7.94
CA VAL A 28 12.19 3.83 8.56
C VAL A 28 12.33 2.76 7.49
N SER A 29 13.56 2.34 7.20
CA SER A 29 13.84 1.22 6.29
C SER A 29 13.78 -0.13 7.02
N LYS A 30 13.11 -1.12 6.42
CA LYS A 30 13.11 -2.52 6.88
C LYS A 30 13.28 -3.49 5.72
N ASP A 31 13.97 -4.59 6.01
CA ASP A 31 14.05 -5.75 5.13
C ASP A 31 12.75 -6.55 5.21
N VAL A 32 12.16 -6.83 4.06
CA VAL A 32 10.87 -7.51 3.90
C VAL A 32 11.05 -8.66 2.94
N CYS A 33 10.47 -9.82 3.27
CA CYS A 33 10.50 -10.98 2.40
C CYS A 33 9.44 -10.88 1.30
N LEU A 34 9.86 -11.08 0.06
CA LEU A 34 9.05 -11.03 -1.16
C LEU A 34 8.69 -12.43 -1.68
N ALA A 35 8.83 -13.49 -0.88
CA ALA A 35 8.59 -14.87 -1.33
C ALA A 35 7.21 -15.09 -1.99
N TYR A 36 6.20 -14.30 -1.59
CA TYR A 36 4.85 -14.37 -2.16
C TYR A 36 4.60 -13.39 -3.32
N LEU A 37 5.52 -12.45 -3.55
CA LEU A 37 5.39 -11.38 -4.54
C LEU A 37 6.74 -11.16 -5.27
N PRO A 38 7.23 -12.15 -6.04
CA PRO A 38 8.52 -12.05 -6.72
C PRO A 38 8.56 -11.00 -7.84
N GLU A 39 7.38 -10.53 -8.26
CA GLU A 39 7.18 -9.51 -9.31
C GLU A 39 7.29 -8.07 -8.82
N VAL A 40 7.45 -7.86 -7.51
CA VAL A 40 7.62 -6.53 -6.90
C VAL A 40 8.96 -5.95 -7.33
N ALA A 41 8.94 -4.68 -7.73
CA ALA A 41 10.11 -3.91 -8.14
C ALA A 41 10.38 -2.73 -7.21
N ALA A 42 11.49 -2.04 -7.42
CA ALA A 42 11.71 -0.73 -6.82
C ALA A 42 10.58 0.24 -7.22
N ASP A 43 10.25 1.17 -6.31
CA ASP A 43 9.15 2.12 -6.38
C ASP A 43 7.72 1.54 -6.31
N ASP A 44 7.56 0.22 -6.22
CA ASP A 44 6.27 -0.38 -5.87
C ASP A 44 5.90 -0.09 -4.41
N TYR A 45 4.60 -0.03 -4.13
CA TYR A 45 4.08 0.01 -2.77
C TYR A 45 3.61 -1.37 -2.34
N VAL A 46 3.95 -1.79 -1.12
CA VAL A 46 3.56 -3.09 -0.58
C VAL A 46 2.95 -2.97 0.81
N ILE A 47 1.97 -3.83 1.09
CA ILE A 47 1.45 -4.04 2.44
C ILE A 47 2.26 -5.15 3.09
N VAL A 48 2.80 -4.85 4.28
CA VAL A 48 3.65 -5.77 5.02
C VAL A 48 2.93 -6.30 6.25
N HIS A 49 2.96 -7.62 6.42
CA HIS A 49 2.43 -8.29 7.59
C HIS A 49 3.48 -9.26 8.15
N VAL A 50 3.91 -9.03 9.39
CA VAL A 50 4.91 -9.87 10.10
C VAL A 50 6.22 -10.06 9.33
N GLY A 51 6.66 -9.03 8.59
CA GLY A 51 7.91 -9.06 7.81
C GLY A 51 7.80 -9.67 6.40
N PHE A 52 6.59 -10.00 5.96
CA PHE A 52 6.32 -10.47 4.59
C PHE A 52 5.48 -9.45 3.84
N ALA A 53 5.83 -9.20 2.58
CA ALA A 53 4.96 -8.49 1.66
C ALA A 53 3.82 -9.43 1.25
N ILE A 54 2.59 -9.07 1.59
CA ILE A 54 1.40 -9.90 1.33
C ILE A 54 0.60 -9.39 0.13
N GLN A 55 0.70 -8.10 -0.18
CA GLN A 55 0.02 -7.51 -1.32
C GLN A 55 0.86 -6.37 -1.91
N ARG A 56 0.97 -6.33 -3.24
CA ARG A 56 1.44 -5.16 -3.98
C ARG A 56 0.27 -4.21 -4.24
N LEU A 57 0.43 -2.96 -3.88
CA LEU A 57 -0.42 -1.87 -4.35
C LEU A 57 0.15 -1.40 -5.69
N ASP A 58 -0.52 -1.85 -6.76
CA ASP A 58 -0.24 -1.40 -8.11
C ASP A 58 -1.25 -0.28 -8.44
N GLU A 59 -0.75 0.94 -8.61
CA GLU A 59 -1.59 2.12 -8.87
C GLU A 59 -2.43 1.93 -10.15
N ARG A 60 -1.90 1.21 -11.14
CA ARG A 60 -2.59 0.87 -12.39
C ARG A 60 -3.78 -0.04 -12.14
N ARG A 61 -3.60 -1.12 -11.37
CA ARG A 61 -4.70 -2.03 -10.98
C ARG A 61 -5.80 -1.29 -10.22
N ALA A 62 -5.43 -0.38 -9.32
CA ALA A 62 -6.38 0.44 -8.60
C ALA A 62 -7.16 1.35 -9.57
N LEU A 63 -6.49 2.00 -10.52
CA LEU A 63 -7.12 2.85 -11.53
C LEU A 63 -8.02 2.08 -12.50
N GLU A 64 -7.63 0.88 -12.93
CA GLU A 64 -8.46 -0.02 -13.75
C GLU A 64 -9.70 -0.46 -12.97
N THR A 65 -9.52 -0.84 -11.71
CA THR A 65 -10.62 -1.22 -10.82
C THR A 65 -11.59 -0.04 -10.60
N LEU A 66 -11.07 1.17 -10.38
CA LEU A 66 -11.86 2.39 -10.28
C LEU A 66 -12.57 2.74 -11.59
N ALA A 67 -11.93 2.52 -12.75
CA ALA A 67 -12.54 2.73 -14.05
C ALA A 67 -13.71 1.76 -14.30
N GLU A 68 -13.55 0.48 -13.94
CA GLU A 68 -14.63 -0.51 -14.01
C GLU A 68 -15.76 -0.17 -13.03
N PHE A 69 -15.45 0.22 -11.80
CA PHE A 69 -16.49 0.63 -10.85
C PHE A 69 -17.27 1.88 -11.31
N ARG A 70 -16.60 2.86 -11.94
CA ARG A 70 -17.28 4.00 -12.60
C ARG A 70 -18.19 3.53 -13.73
N ARG A 71 -17.72 2.57 -14.53
CA ARG A 71 -18.50 1.99 -15.64
C ARG A 71 -19.75 1.26 -15.15
N PHE A 72 -19.70 0.61 -13.99
CA PHE A 72 -20.86 -0.05 -13.38
C PHE A 72 -21.74 0.88 -12.51
N GLY A 73 -21.39 2.17 -12.37
CA GLY A 73 -22.17 3.14 -11.57
C GLY A 73 -22.16 2.85 -10.07
N LEU A 74 -21.14 2.15 -9.56
CA LEU A 74 -21.05 1.73 -8.15
C LEU A 74 -20.35 2.76 -7.24
N LEU A 75 -19.96 3.93 -7.76
CA LEU A 75 -19.17 4.93 -7.02
C LEU A 75 -19.97 6.16 -6.58
N ASP A 76 -21.27 6.24 -6.90
CA ASP A 76 -22.05 7.46 -6.66
C ASP A 76 -22.67 7.55 -5.26
N GLU A 77 -22.65 6.51 -4.42
CA GLU A 77 -23.14 6.64 -3.04
C GLU A 77 -22.41 5.70 -2.06
N GLU A 78 -21.80 6.31 -1.03
CA GLU A 78 -21.31 5.69 0.21
C GLU A 78 -20.11 4.73 0.17
N LEU A 79 -18.92 5.22 -0.22
CA LEU A 79 -17.70 4.69 0.41
C LEU A 79 -17.31 5.59 1.58
N ILE A 80 -17.72 5.16 2.78
CA ILE A 80 -17.20 5.63 4.06
C ILE A 80 -15.69 5.53 4.01
N ASP A 81 -15.03 6.68 4.07
CA ASP A 81 -13.58 6.81 4.10
C ASP A 81 -13.10 6.68 5.56
N PRO A 82 -12.44 5.58 5.97
CA PRO A 82 -11.83 5.49 7.31
C PRO A 82 -10.56 6.34 7.44
N PHE A 83 -10.20 7.13 6.42
CA PHE A 83 -8.99 7.96 6.33
C PHE A 83 -9.26 9.47 6.49
N THR A 84 -10.49 9.89 6.78
CA THR A 84 -10.85 11.27 7.14
C THR A 84 -10.78 11.52 8.65
N ALA A 85 -10.34 10.54 9.42
CA ALA A 85 -9.84 10.80 10.76
C ALA A 85 -8.40 11.36 10.66
N GLU A 86 -8.28 12.65 10.94
CA GLU A 86 -7.06 13.38 11.35
C GLU A 86 -6.38 14.25 10.28
N ALA A 87 -6.97 15.42 9.99
CA ALA A 87 -6.33 16.74 10.20
C ALA A 87 -7.22 17.92 9.73
N GLY A 88 -7.57 18.83 10.65
CA GLY A 88 -7.91 20.22 10.29
C GLY A 88 -9.17 20.81 10.93
N GLU A 89 -8.94 21.71 11.87
CA GLU A 89 -9.88 22.49 12.69
C GLU A 89 -10.76 23.54 11.94
N GLU A 90 -11.89 23.84 12.58
CA GLU A 90 -12.60 25.13 12.67
C GLU A 90 -13.55 25.65 11.57
N ALA A 91 -14.69 26.12 12.09
CA ALA A 91 -15.69 27.05 11.55
C ALA A 91 -16.77 26.51 10.60
N VAL A 92 -17.97 26.27 11.14
CA VAL A 92 -19.10 27.20 10.96
C VAL A 92 -20.36 26.71 11.71
N THR A 93 -20.78 27.49 12.69
CA THR A 93 -22.16 27.51 13.23
C THR A 93 -22.94 28.57 12.43
N PRO A 94 -24.25 28.42 12.21
CA PRO A 94 -25.24 28.83 13.22
C PRO A 94 -26.30 27.77 13.54
#